data_AF-A0A533RM58-F1
#
_entry.id   AF-A0A533RM58-F1
#
_cell.length_a   1.000
_cell.length_b   1.000
_cell.length_c   1.000
_cell.angle_alpha   90.00
_cell.angle_beta   90.00
_cell.angle_gamma   90.00
#
_symmetry.space_group_name_H-M   'P 1'
#
loop_
_entity.id
_entity.type
_entity.pdbx_description
1 polymer ?
#
loop_
_entity_poly.entity_id
_entity_poly.type
_entity_poly.pdbx_seq_one_letter_code
_entity_poly.pdbx_strand_id
1 'polypeptide(L)'
;KDLEKVLYFANPIITSVDTARREEELAMLKDELAADLDGLGQQQAKEIADVEYERDMYAVMACAELSDAEIALVLAKGPDLKSLKAAITAAEKAEGGDDAEALAAARATLDDIVANVGLAAILPGAAEKLVQLRAGDLDFDEEFVVFEDMDLADRIRTIVRDADRDMHDIEEEYTEQKALRQEAFDTFTKLSVKQLIPDEHVYREMHKLYGPQVVDSKERDPGYFRGGMGAEAIQRLLKAIDLEELAEELRVTIREGKGQKRQKAIKRLKVVDAFISSGNKPEWMILDAIPVIPPELRPMVQLDGGRFATSDLNDLYRRLINRNNRLKRLLDLAAPEIIVNNEKRMLQE
;
A
#
# COMPACT_ATOMS: atom_id res chain seq x y z
N LYS A 1 8.34 4.25 27.25
CA LYS A 1 7.59 4.81 26.10
C LYS A 1 8.14 4.28 24.79
N ASP A 2 9.23 4.79 24.23
CA ASP A 2 9.68 4.31 22.89
C ASP A 2 10.21 2.86 22.92
N LEU A 3 10.89 2.47 24.00
CA LEU A 3 11.34 1.08 24.18
C LEU A 3 10.17 0.09 24.26
N GLU A 4 9.06 0.47 24.90
CA GLU A 4 7.85 -0.37 24.97
C GLU A 4 7.20 -0.50 23.59
N LYS A 5 7.21 0.57 22.78
CA LYS A 5 6.75 0.53 21.38
C LYS A 5 7.54 -0.46 20.53
N VAL A 6 8.87 -0.48 20.68
CA VAL A 6 9.71 -1.45 19.95
C VAL A 6 9.51 -2.87 20.46
N LEU A 7 9.46 -3.07 21.78
CA LEU A 7 9.40 -4.40 22.40
C LEU A 7 8.02 -5.06 22.32
N TYR A 8 6.95 -4.30 22.58
CA TYR A 8 5.58 -4.84 22.70
C TYR A 8 4.68 -4.49 21.52
N PHE A 9 4.92 -3.39 20.82
CA PHE A 9 4.10 -3.02 19.66
C PHE A 9 4.75 -3.41 18.34
N ALA A 10 5.92 -4.05 18.40
CA ALA A 10 6.70 -4.47 17.24
C ALA A 10 6.96 -3.33 16.24
N ASN A 11 7.01 -2.08 16.71
CA ASN A 11 7.33 -0.96 15.83
C ASN A 11 8.80 -1.09 15.37
N PRO A 12 9.06 -0.94 14.07
CA PRO A 12 10.40 -1.04 13.54
C PRO A 12 11.29 0.11 14.03
N ILE A 13 12.51 -0.24 14.44
CA ILE A 13 13.57 0.70 14.81
C ILE A 13 14.77 0.53 13.88
N ILE A 14 15.36 1.64 13.49
CA ILE A 14 16.55 1.64 12.65
C ILE A 14 17.79 1.34 13.49
N THR A 15 18.51 0.31 13.09
CA THR A 15 19.70 -0.22 13.77
C THR A 15 21.01 0.31 13.21
N SER A 16 21.08 0.54 11.90
CA SER A 16 22.23 1.15 11.22
C SER A 16 21.79 1.90 9.97
N VAL A 17 22.51 2.95 9.61
CA VAL A 17 22.33 3.72 8.36
C VAL A 17 23.71 4.01 7.80
N ASP A 18 23.94 3.70 6.53
CA ASP A 18 25.14 4.11 5.80
C ASP A 18 24.89 5.50 5.20
N THR A 19 25.26 6.53 5.96
CA THR A 19 25.05 7.92 5.55
C THR A 19 25.94 8.32 4.38
N ALA A 20 27.15 7.73 4.28
CA ALA A 20 28.10 8.06 3.23
C ALA A 20 27.58 7.57 1.87
N ARG A 21 27.25 6.28 1.76
CA ARG A 21 26.69 5.70 0.53
C ARG A 21 25.38 6.38 0.13
N ARG A 22 24.51 6.68 1.10
CA ARG A 22 23.25 7.39 0.86
C ARG A 22 23.48 8.79 0.27
N GLU A 23 24.47 9.54 0.76
CA GLU A 23 24.75 10.89 0.28
C GLU A 23 25.40 10.89 -1.10
N GLU A 24 26.30 9.95 -1.38
CA GLU A 24 26.96 9.78 -2.68
C GLU A 24 25.96 9.39 -3.78
N GLU A 25 25.06 8.46 -3.49
CA GLU A 25 24.10 7.92 -4.46
C GLU A 25 22.75 8.67 -4.45
N LEU A 26 22.60 9.72 -3.63
CA LEU A 26 21.34 10.44 -3.46
C LEU A 26 20.75 10.96 -4.78
N ALA A 27 21.60 11.43 -5.70
CA ALA A 27 21.16 11.91 -7.00
C ALA A 27 20.60 10.78 -7.86
N MET A 28 21.30 9.65 -7.94
CA MET A 28 20.85 8.45 -8.64
C MET A 28 19.53 7.94 -8.07
N LEU A 29 19.41 7.85 -6.74
CA LEU A 29 18.19 7.36 -6.09
C LEU A 29 16.97 8.28 -6.35
N LYS A 30 17.19 9.59 -6.53
CA LYS A 30 16.10 10.51 -6.93
C LYS A 30 15.66 10.26 -8.37
N ASP A 31 16.61 10.00 -9.27
CA ASP A 31 16.32 9.71 -10.66
C ASP A 31 15.60 8.35 -10.79
N GLU A 32 16.00 7.35 -10.00
CA GLU A 32 15.30 6.06 -9.89
C GLU A 32 13.88 6.22 -9.36
N LEU A 33 13.67 7.00 -8.29
CA LEU A 33 12.33 7.29 -7.79
C LEU A 33 11.46 7.98 -8.85
N ALA A 34 12.01 8.95 -9.58
CA ALA A 34 11.27 9.63 -10.65
C ALA A 34 10.88 8.65 -11.75
N ALA A 35 11.81 7.77 -12.18
CA ALA A 35 11.53 6.73 -13.16
C ALA A 35 10.46 5.73 -12.68
N ASP A 36 10.48 5.37 -11.40
CA ASP A 36 9.47 4.49 -10.80
C ASP A 36 8.08 5.14 -10.75
N LEU A 37 8.01 6.43 -10.37
CA LEU A 37 6.77 7.19 -10.34
C LEU A 37 6.18 7.39 -11.74
N ASP A 38 7.04 7.64 -12.73
CA ASP A 38 6.66 7.70 -14.14
C ASP A 38 6.18 6.34 -14.64
N GLY A 39 6.84 5.25 -14.25
CA GLY A 39 6.43 3.88 -14.55
C GLY A 39 5.04 3.55 -14.01
N LEU A 40 4.76 3.91 -12.76
CA LEU A 40 3.42 3.80 -12.17
C LEU A 40 2.40 4.68 -12.91
N GLY A 41 2.80 5.86 -13.39
CA GLY A 41 1.95 6.71 -14.23
C GLY A 41 1.62 6.09 -15.58
N GLN A 42 2.56 5.42 -16.22
CA GLN A 42 2.32 4.70 -17.47
C GLN A 42 1.41 3.48 -17.27
N GLN A 43 1.59 2.74 -16.17
CA GLN A 43 0.73 1.62 -15.81
C GLN A 43 -0.71 2.07 -15.53
N GLN A 44 -0.87 3.12 -14.71
CA GLN A 44 -2.16 3.75 -14.46
C GLN A 44 -2.85 4.17 -15.77
N ALA A 45 -2.14 4.87 -16.64
CA ALA A 45 -2.69 5.33 -17.92
C ALA A 45 -3.10 4.15 -18.83
N LYS A 46 -2.35 3.05 -18.79
CA LYS A 46 -2.67 1.85 -19.56
C LYS A 46 -3.93 1.16 -19.01
N GLU A 47 -4.04 0.97 -17.70
CA GLU A 47 -5.21 0.33 -17.09
C GLU A 47 -6.47 1.16 -17.28
N ILE A 48 -6.38 2.49 -17.16
CA ILE A 48 -7.50 3.39 -17.48
C ILE A 48 -7.89 3.23 -18.96
N ALA A 49 -6.92 3.20 -19.89
CA ALA A 49 -7.21 3.01 -21.31
C ALA A 49 -7.84 1.65 -21.62
N ASP A 50 -7.47 0.59 -20.89
CA ASP A 50 -8.07 -0.74 -21.01
C ASP A 50 -9.55 -0.70 -20.55
N VAL A 51 -9.86 -0.02 -19.43
CA VAL A 51 -11.24 0.19 -18.95
C VAL A 51 -12.05 1.06 -19.92
N GLU A 52 -11.46 2.13 -20.46
CA GLU A 52 -12.09 2.95 -21.50
C GLU A 52 -12.40 2.12 -22.76
N TYR A 53 -11.49 1.23 -23.15
CA TYR A 53 -11.67 0.34 -24.29
C TYR A 53 -12.84 -0.63 -24.04
N GLU A 54 -12.91 -1.25 -22.86
CA GLU A 54 -14.00 -2.14 -22.48
C GLU A 54 -15.35 -1.41 -22.40
N ARG A 55 -15.40 -0.24 -21.74
CA ARG A 55 -16.58 0.63 -21.71
C ARG A 55 -17.09 0.91 -23.12
N ASP A 56 -16.18 1.32 -23.99
CA ASP A 56 -16.52 1.66 -25.37
C ASP A 56 -17.04 0.44 -26.13
N MET A 57 -16.40 -0.71 -25.95
CA MET A 57 -16.83 -1.97 -26.56
C MET A 57 -18.23 -2.39 -26.10
N TYR A 58 -18.50 -2.39 -24.80
CA TYR A 58 -19.80 -2.75 -24.25
C TYR A 58 -20.90 -1.78 -24.68
N ALA A 59 -20.59 -0.48 -24.78
CA ALA A 59 -21.52 0.51 -25.28
C ALA A 59 -21.84 0.31 -26.77
N VAL A 60 -20.84 -0.04 -27.59
CA VAL A 60 -21.00 -0.38 -29.02
C VAL A 60 -21.88 -1.62 -29.18
N MET A 61 -21.62 -2.68 -28.42
CA MET A 61 -22.43 -3.92 -28.44
C MET A 61 -23.88 -3.66 -28.03
N ALA A 62 -24.11 -2.88 -26.97
CA ALA A 62 -25.47 -2.50 -26.57
C ALA A 62 -26.22 -1.74 -27.68
N CYS A 63 -25.50 -1.01 -28.53
CA CYS A 63 -26.08 -0.28 -29.66
C CYS A 63 -26.25 -1.11 -30.95
N ALA A 64 -25.60 -2.27 -31.06
CA ALA A 64 -25.61 -3.10 -32.27
C ALA A 64 -26.98 -3.76 -32.56
N GLU A 65 -27.84 -3.87 -31.54
CA GLU A 65 -29.20 -4.44 -31.67
C GLU A 65 -30.23 -3.46 -32.28
N LEU A 66 -29.83 -2.22 -32.61
CA LEU A 66 -30.73 -1.11 -32.96
C LEU A 66 -30.71 -0.76 -34.47
N SER A 67 -31.86 -0.32 -34.96
CA SER A 67 -31.98 0.35 -36.25
C SER A 67 -31.37 1.77 -36.20
N ASP A 68 -31.00 2.32 -37.37
CA ASP A 68 -30.45 3.69 -37.50
C ASP A 68 -31.33 4.78 -36.86
N ALA A 69 -32.65 4.57 -36.89
CA ALA A 69 -33.61 5.49 -36.30
C ALA A 69 -33.60 5.45 -34.76
N GLU A 70 -33.35 4.29 -34.16
CA GLU A 70 -33.31 4.12 -32.71
C GLU A 70 -31.98 4.64 -32.12
N ILE A 71 -30.88 4.45 -32.84
CA ILE A 71 -29.58 5.07 -32.51
C ILE A 71 -29.75 6.59 -32.52
N ALA A 72 -30.33 7.17 -33.58
CA ALA A 72 -30.60 8.61 -33.66
C ALA A 72 -31.48 9.13 -32.51
N LEU A 73 -32.45 8.34 -32.03
CA LEU A 73 -33.34 8.68 -30.91
C LEU A 73 -32.63 8.62 -29.54
N VAL A 74 -31.68 7.69 -29.37
CA VAL A 74 -30.90 7.51 -28.14
C VAL A 74 -29.81 8.59 -28.04
N LEU A 75 -29.16 8.90 -29.15
CA LEU A 75 -28.26 10.07 -29.34
C LEU A 75 -28.95 11.42 -29.08
N ALA A 76 -30.28 11.42 -29.04
CA ALA A 76 -31.10 12.61 -28.90
C ALA A 76 -31.60 12.83 -27.46
N LYS A 77 -31.54 11.82 -26.59
CA LYS A 77 -32.00 11.91 -25.19
C LYS A 77 -30.95 12.58 -24.28
N GLY A 78 -30.62 13.84 -24.58
CA GLY A 78 -30.38 14.88 -23.56
C GLY A 78 -31.72 15.43 -23.02
N PRO A 79 -31.74 16.37 -22.06
CA PRO A 79 -32.84 16.55 -21.10
C PRO A 79 -34.17 17.10 -21.66
N ASP A 80 -34.33 17.25 -22.98
CA ASP A 80 -35.51 17.90 -23.54
C ASP A 80 -36.25 17.08 -24.60
N LEU A 81 -36.96 16.06 -24.12
CA LEU A 81 -37.86 15.17 -24.87
C LEU A 81 -38.94 15.92 -25.69
N LYS A 82 -39.21 17.20 -25.38
CA LYS A 82 -40.15 18.05 -26.11
C LYS A 82 -39.57 18.58 -27.41
N SER A 83 -38.29 18.96 -27.41
CA SER A 83 -37.60 19.50 -28.58
C SER A 83 -37.50 18.45 -29.70
N LEU A 84 -37.24 17.20 -29.33
CA LEU A 84 -37.12 16.11 -30.29
C LEU A 84 -38.43 15.70 -30.95
N LYS A 85 -39.50 15.59 -30.15
CA LYS A 85 -40.84 15.30 -30.69
C LYS A 85 -41.31 16.40 -31.63
N ALA A 86 -40.97 17.66 -31.34
CA ALA A 86 -41.25 18.80 -32.21
C ALA A 86 -40.42 18.76 -33.52
N ALA A 87 -39.15 18.36 -33.46
CA ALA A 87 -38.30 18.22 -34.65
C ALA A 87 -38.75 17.05 -35.55
N ILE A 88 -39.11 15.91 -34.97
CA ILE A 88 -39.62 14.74 -35.72
C ILE A 88 -40.98 15.07 -36.36
N THR A 89 -41.91 15.70 -35.62
CA THR A 89 -43.21 16.11 -36.21
C THR A 89 -43.09 17.25 -37.23
N ALA A 90 -42.03 18.06 -37.17
CA ALA A 90 -41.73 19.05 -38.20
C ALA A 90 -41.12 18.41 -39.46
N ALA A 91 -40.25 17.42 -39.31
CA ALA A 91 -39.66 16.65 -40.41
C ALA A 91 -40.70 15.78 -41.13
N GLU A 92 -41.58 15.09 -40.38
CA GLU A 92 -42.71 14.31 -40.93
C GLU A 92 -43.72 15.19 -41.68
N LYS A 93 -43.87 16.47 -41.28
CA LYS A 93 -44.70 17.44 -42.01
C LYS A 93 -44.01 18.03 -43.25
N ALA A 94 -42.68 17.99 -43.32
CA ALA A 94 -41.90 18.55 -44.41
C ALA A 94 -41.75 17.59 -45.61
N GLU A 95 -42.04 16.30 -45.46
CA GLU A 95 -42.10 15.34 -46.58
C GLU A 95 -43.20 15.69 -47.61
N GLY A 96 -44.05 16.68 -47.34
CA GLY A 96 -45.12 17.15 -48.22
C GLY A 96 -44.78 18.35 -49.13
N GLY A 97 -43.59 18.96 -49.06
CA GLY A 97 -43.29 20.08 -49.97
C GLY A 97 -41.96 20.81 -49.75
N ASP A 98 -41.26 20.99 -50.87
CA ASP A 98 -40.09 21.80 -51.29
C ASP A 98 -39.53 22.98 -50.43
N ASP A 99 -39.46 22.88 -49.11
CA ASP A 99 -38.83 23.91 -48.28
C ASP A 99 -37.37 23.56 -47.91
N ALA A 100 -36.44 23.86 -48.82
CA ALA A 100 -34.99 23.67 -48.62
C ALA A 100 -34.43 24.42 -47.40
N GLU A 101 -35.06 25.53 -46.97
CA GLU A 101 -34.71 26.26 -45.75
C GLU A 101 -35.09 25.49 -44.47
N ALA A 102 -36.21 24.76 -44.47
CA ALA A 102 -36.63 23.96 -43.32
C ALA A 102 -35.76 22.70 -43.15
N LEU A 103 -35.35 22.09 -44.26
CA LEU A 103 -34.38 20.98 -44.29
C LEU A 103 -32.98 21.43 -43.87
N ALA A 104 -32.55 22.64 -44.23
CA ALA A 104 -31.29 23.22 -43.78
C ALA A 104 -31.32 23.62 -42.29
N ALA A 105 -32.45 24.13 -41.78
CA ALA A 105 -32.63 24.43 -40.37
C ALA A 105 -32.72 23.15 -39.50
N ALA A 106 -33.37 22.10 -40.00
CA ALA A 106 -33.38 20.78 -39.39
C ALA A 106 -31.98 20.15 -39.38
N ARG A 107 -31.20 20.31 -40.47
CA ARG A 107 -29.78 19.89 -40.51
C ARG A 107 -28.90 20.69 -39.55
N ALA A 108 -29.04 22.01 -39.50
CA ALA A 108 -28.26 22.86 -38.60
C ALA A 108 -28.59 22.60 -37.13
N THR A 109 -29.85 22.33 -36.80
CA THR A 109 -30.24 21.88 -35.45
C THR A 109 -29.79 20.46 -35.16
N LEU A 110 -29.78 19.55 -36.14
CA LEU A 110 -29.14 18.23 -36.00
C LEU A 110 -27.64 18.36 -35.76
N ASP A 111 -26.94 19.22 -36.50
CA ASP A 111 -25.50 19.46 -36.36
C ASP A 111 -25.17 20.14 -35.02
N ASP A 112 -26.00 21.08 -34.53
CA ASP A 112 -25.88 21.67 -33.18
C ASP A 112 -26.20 20.67 -32.07
N ILE A 113 -27.13 19.73 -32.31
CA ILE A 113 -27.46 18.64 -31.38
C ILE A 113 -26.36 17.58 -31.40
N VAL A 114 -25.75 17.26 -32.54
CA VAL A 114 -24.56 16.40 -32.63
C VAL A 114 -23.34 17.06 -31.98
N ALA A 115 -23.24 18.40 -32.05
CA ALA A 115 -22.20 19.16 -31.38
C ALA A 115 -22.42 19.32 -29.86
N ASN A 116 -23.67 19.25 -29.36
CA ASN A 116 -24.00 19.49 -27.94
C ASN A 116 -24.57 18.28 -27.19
N VAL A 117 -24.98 17.21 -27.87
CA VAL A 117 -25.37 15.96 -27.21
C VAL A 117 -24.12 15.13 -27.02
N GLY A 118 -23.77 14.97 -25.74
CA GLY A 118 -22.54 14.35 -25.27
C GLY A 118 -22.41 12.87 -25.59
N LEU A 119 -22.51 12.42 -26.84
CA LEU A 119 -21.84 11.19 -27.25
C LEU A 119 -20.39 11.40 -27.66
N ALA A 120 -20.04 12.61 -28.11
CA ALA A 120 -18.63 13.01 -28.22
C ALA A 120 -17.94 13.04 -26.83
N ALA A 121 -18.72 13.17 -25.76
CA ALA A 121 -18.26 13.15 -24.37
C ALA A 121 -18.40 11.78 -23.68
N ILE A 122 -19.36 10.95 -24.08
CA ILE A 122 -19.61 9.63 -23.45
C ILE A 122 -18.78 8.51 -24.11
N LEU A 123 -18.40 8.63 -25.39
CA LEU A 123 -17.63 7.61 -26.11
C LEU A 123 -16.71 8.20 -27.19
N PRO A 124 -15.55 8.77 -26.84
CA PRO A 124 -14.54 9.18 -27.82
C PRO A 124 -13.87 7.94 -28.46
N GLY A 125 -14.54 7.31 -29.42
CA GLY A 125 -14.02 6.15 -30.16
C GLY A 125 -15.08 5.11 -30.56
N ALA A 126 -16.20 5.05 -29.83
CA ALA A 126 -17.29 4.12 -30.16
C ALA A 126 -17.95 4.41 -31.51
N ALA A 127 -18.01 5.68 -31.93
CA ALA A 127 -18.59 6.06 -33.22
C ALA A 127 -17.79 5.45 -34.38
N GLU A 128 -16.45 5.44 -34.28
CA GLU A 128 -15.56 4.86 -35.30
C GLU A 128 -15.64 3.32 -35.28
N LYS A 129 -15.69 2.70 -34.08
CA LYS A 129 -15.85 1.25 -33.91
C LYS A 129 -17.24 0.74 -34.34
N LEU A 130 -18.32 1.49 -34.12
CA LEU A 130 -19.68 1.18 -34.60
C LEU A 130 -19.75 1.14 -36.13
N VAL A 131 -19.05 2.08 -36.79
CA VAL A 131 -18.93 2.11 -38.26
C VAL A 131 -18.17 0.88 -38.76
N GLN A 132 -17.08 0.47 -38.10
CA GLN A 132 -16.32 -0.74 -38.44
C GLN A 132 -17.11 -2.04 -38.19
N LEU A 133 -17.89 -2.10 -37.10
CA LEU A 133 -18.74 -3.25 -36.77
C LEU A 133 -19.83 -3.45 -37.82
N ARG A 134 -20.47 -2.36 -38.28
CA ARG A 134 -21.43 -2.40 -39.39
C ARG A 134 -20.80 -2.65 -40.75
N ALA A 135 -19.51 -2.34 -40.93
CA ALA A 135 -18.75 -2.72 -42.12
C ALA A 135 -18.41 -4.23 -42.14
N GLY A 136 -18.61 -4.94 -41.02
CA GLY A 136 -18.36 -6.38 -40.89
C GLY A 136 -16.90 -6.73 -40.58
N ASP A 137 -16.11 -5.75 -40.10
CA ASP A 137 -14.67 -5.90 -39.85
C ASP A 137 -14.32 -6.29 -38.40
N LEU A 138 -15.32 -6.48 -37.52
CA LEU A 138 -15.15 -6.80 -36.10
C LEU A 138 -16.05 -7.97 -35.70
N ASP A 139 -15.44 -9.11 -35.38
CA ASP A 139 -16.09 -10.26 -34.75
C ASP A 139 -15.90 -10.16 -33.22
N PHE A 140 -17.00 -10.21 -32.46
CA PHE A 140 -16.96 -10.24 -31.00
C PHE A 140 -17.12 -11.68 -30.51
N ASP A 141 -16.23 -12.13 -29.64
CA ASP A 141 -16.44 -13.36 -28.88
C ASP A 141 -17.57 -13.13 -27.86
N GLU A 142 -18.65 -13.91 -28.00
CA GLU A 142 -19.89 -13.81 -27.23
C GLU A 142 -19.70 -14.23 -25.76
N GLU A 143 -19.22 -13.33 -24.89
CA GLU A 143 -19.46 -13.45 -23.45
C GLU A 143 -20.46 -12.37 -23.01
N PHE A 144 -21.74 -12.74 -23.10
CA PHE A 144 -22.90 -11.86 -22.95
C PHE A 144 -23.10 -11.45 -21.48
N VAL A 145 -22.89 -10.17 -21.13
CA VAL A 145 -23.46 -9.61 -19.90
C VAL A 145 -24.95 -9.36 -20.14
N VAL A 146 -25.77 -10.28 -19.63
CA VAL A 146 -27.24 -10.25 -19.77
C VAL A 146 -27.80 -9.11 -18.92
N PHE A 147 -28.11 -7.96 -19.55
CA PHE A 147 -29.00 -6.95 -18.97
C PHE A 147 -30.44 -7.29 -19.34
N GLU A 148 -31.00 -8.33 -18.74
CA GLU A 148 -32.44 -8.61 -18.87
C GLU A 148 -33.23 -7.46 -18.19
N ASP A 149 -34.26 -6.96 -18.88
CA ASP A 149 -35.27 -5.99 -18.41
C ASP A 149 -34.87 -4.50 -18.25
N MET A 150 -33.75 -4.01 -18.84
CA MET A 150 -33.37 -2.59 -18.79
C MET A 150 -33.56 -1.84 -20.13
N ASP A 151 -34.05 -0.59 -20.08
CA ASP A 151 -34.01 0.31 -21.26
C ASP A 151 -32.55 0.56 -21.65
N LEU A 152 -32.27 0.70 -22.94
CA LEU A 152 -30.92 0.92 -23.47
C LEU A 152 -30.25 2.15 -22.83
N ALA A 153 -31.04 3.20 -22.61
CA ALA A 153 -30.54 4.41 -21.96
C ALA A 153 -30.09 4.14 -20.51
N ASP A 154 -30.70 3.17 -19.81
CA ASP A 154 -30.30 2.74 -18.48
C ASP A 154 -29.11 1.75 -18.55
N ARG A 155 -29.02 0.91 -19.59
CA ARG A 155 -27.86 0.02 -19.84
C ARG A 155 -26.58 0.82 -20.08
N ILE A 156 -26.60 1.78 -21.01
CA ILE A 156 -25.45 2.65 -21.33
C ILE A 156 -25.05 3.47 -20.10
N ARG A 157 -26.03 4.02 -19.36
CA ARG A 157 -25.74 4.76 -18.12
C ARG A 157 -25.08 3.89 -17.07
N THR A 158 -25.48 2.62 -16.94
CA THR A 158 -24.84 1.67 -16.01
C THR A 158 -23.41 1.38 -16.44
N ILE A 159 -23.17 1.06 -17.72
CA ILE A 159 -21.83 0.77 -18.26
C ILE A 159 -20.87 1.95 -18.03
N VAL A 160 -21.32 3.17 -18.35
CA VAL A 160 -20.50 4.38 -18.17
C VAL A 160 -20.25 4.64 -16.68
N ARG A 161 -21.27 4.52 -15.83
CA ARG A 161 -21.13 4.75 -14.39
C ARG A 161 -20.18 3.75 -13.74
N ASP A 162 -20.27 2.48 -14.13
CA ASP A 162 -19.43 1.43 -13.58
C ASP A 162 -17.98 1.59 -14.09
N ALA A 163 -17.77 1.94 -15.37
CA ALA A 163 -16.45 2.28 -15.89
C ALA A 163 -15.85 3.54 -15.23
N ASP A 164 -16.64 4.61 -15.04
CA ASP A 164 -16.21 5.83 -14.35
C ASP A 164 -15.79 5.53 -12.91
N ARG A 165 -16.52 4.62 -12.25
CA ARG A 165 -16.17 4.16 -10.91
C ARG A 165 -14.87 3.35 -10.92
N ASP A 166 -14.72 2.40 -11.84
CA ASP A 166 -13.51 1.57 -11.93
C ASP A 166 -12.28 2.44 -12.26
N MET A 167 -12.41 3.40 -13.17
CA MET A 167 -11.35 4.38 -13.46
C MET A 167 -11.00 5.22 -12.23
N HIS A 168 -12.00 5.67 -11.46
CA HIS A 168 -11.76 6.41 -10.22
C HIS A 168 -11.06 5.57 -9.15
N ASP A 169 -11.49 4.33 -8.96
CA ASP A 169 -10.88 3.40 -7.99
C ASP A 169 -9.41 3.10 -8.38
N ILE A 170 -9.12 2.93 -9.68
CA ILE A 170 -7.75 2.80 -10.22
C ILE A 170 -6.94 4.09 -9.96
N GLU A 171 -7.50 5.27 -10.27
CA GLU A 171 -6.83 6.54 -10.03
C GLU A 171 -6.46 6.73 -8.55
N GLU A 172 -7.40 6.45 -7.64
CA GLU A 172 -7.18 6.54 -6.21
C GLU A 172 -6.06 5.58 -5.77
N GLU A 173 -6.12 4.30 -6.18
CA GLU A 173 -5.10 3.30 -5.84
C GLU A 173 -3.69 3.73 -6.29
N TYR A 174 -3.52 4.15 -7.55
CA TYR A 174 -2.21 4.56 -8.05
C TYR A 174 -1.72 5.86 -7.40
N THR A 175 -2.62 6.79 -7.04
CA THR A 175 -2.23 8.00 -6.31
C THR A 175 -1.72 7.67 -4.90
N GLU A 176 -2.37 6.74 -4.20
CA GLU A 176 -1.92 6.25 -2.89
C GLU A 176 -0.56 5.55 -2.99
N GLN A 177 -0.37 4.68 -3.99
CA GLN A 177 0.90 3.99 -4.21
C GLN A 177 2.05 4.96 -4.49
N LYS A 178 1.83 5.97 -5.35
CA LYS A 178 2.82 7.02 -5.63
C LYS A 178 3.14 7.84 -4.38
N ALA A 179 2.12 8.24 -3.62
CA ALA A 179 2.29 8.98 -2.38
C ALA A 179 3.10 8.18 -1.34
N LEU A 180 2.80 6.90 -1.18
CA LEU A 180 3.53 6.00 -0.28
C LEU A 180 5.00 5.86 -0.68
N ARG A 181 5.29 5.71 -1.98
CA ARG A 181 6.67 5.59 -2.47
C ARG A 181 7.47 6.88 -2.26
N GLN A 182 6.82 8.03 -2.48
CA GLN A 182 7.40 9.34 -2.20
C GLN A 182 7.67 9.53 -0.71
N GLU A 183 6.71 9.18 0.16
CA GLU A 183 6.86 9.27 1.61
C GLU A 183 7.96 8.35 2.14
N ALA A 184 8.06 7.13 1.59
CA ALA A 184 9.13 6.19 1.92
C ALA A 184 10.51 6.78 1.58
N PHE A 185 10.65 7.42 0.42
CA PHE A 185 11.89 8.11 0.03
C PHE A 185 12.22 9.31 0.92
N ASP A 186 11.23 10.16 1.21
CA ASP A 186 11.41 11.33 2.07
C ASP A 186 11.80 10.93 3.50
N THR A 187 11.24 9.82 3.98
CA THR A 187 11.59 9.25 5.28
C THR A 187 13.00 8.65 5.27
N PHE A 188 13.37 7.95 4.19
CA PHE A 188 14.70 7.37 3.99
C PHE A 188 15.81 8.43 3.94
N THR A 189 15.59 9.54 3.23
CA THR A 189 16.59 10.62 3.12
C THR A 189 16.87 11.29 4.46
N LYS A 190 15.87 11.37 5.33
CA LYS A 190 15.97 11.95 6.69
C LYS A 190 16.27 10.92 7.78
N LEU A 191 16.49 9.66 7.39
CA LEU A 191 16.60 8.54 8.33
C LEU A 191 17.82 8.69 9.24
N SER A 192 17.63 8.39 10.52
CA SER A 192 18.68 8.39 11.55
C SER A 192 18.67 7.10 12.38
N VAL A 193 19.83 6.74 12.93
CA VAL A 193 19.95 5.55 13.80
C VAL A 193 19.13 5.75 15.07
N LYS A 194 18.44 4.70 15.54
CA LYS A 194 17.49 4.70 16.68
C LYS A 194 16.15 5.40 16.41
N GLN A 195 15.88 5.83 15.18
CA GLN A 195 14.58 6.36 14.79
C GLN A 195 13.53 5.25 14.77
N LEU A 196 12.36 5.54 15.34
CA LEU A 196 11.18 4.69 15.27
C LEU A 196 10.36 5.07 14.05
N ILE A 197 9.93 4.09 13.26
CA ILE A 197 8.96 4.31 12.18
C ILE A 197 7.65 3.67 12.62
N PRO A 198 6.62 4.46 12.96
CA PRO A 198 5.33 3.92 13.38
C PRO A 198 4.58 3.23 12.24
N ASP A 199 4.65 3.78 11.03
CA ASP A 199 3.88 3.32 9.88
C ASP A 199 4.56 2.11 9.22
N GLU A 200 3.90 0.95 9.33
CA GLU A 200 4.42 -0.32 8.82
C GLU A 200 4.50 -0.33 7.28
N HIS A 201 3.54 0.29 6.60
CA HIS A 201 3.53 0.40 5.14
C HIS A 201 4.76 1.17 4.62
N VAL A 202 5.06 2.32 5.23
CA VAL A 202 6.23 3.14 4.89
C VAL A 202 7.52 2.36 5.16
N TYR A 203 7.62 1.69 6.32
CA TYR A 203 8.79 0.88 6.64
C TYR A 203 8.99 -0.28 5.66
N ARG A 204 7.91 -0.96 5.26
CA ARG A 204 7.96 -2.11 4.35
C ARG A 204 8.40 -1.71 2.95
N GLU A 205 7.85 -0.62 2.41
CA GLU A 205 8.28 -0.08 1.11
C GLU A 205 9.73 0.40 1.18
N MET A 206 10.10 1.14 2.22
CA MET A 206 11.48 1.57 2.42
C MET A 206 12.44 0.37 2.55
N HIS A 207 12.07 -0.69 3.28
CA HIS A 207 12.88 -1.90 3.41
C HIS A 207 12.99 -2.68 2.10
N LYS A 208 11.92 -2.72 1.30
CA LYS A 208 11.92 -3.34 -0.01
C LYS A 208 12.89 -2.65 -0.96
N LEU A 209 12.90 -1.32 -0.98
CA LEU A 209 13.72 -0.54 -1.93
C LEU A 209 15.16 -0.31 -1.44
N TYR A 210 15.33 0.12 -0.19
CA TYR A 210 16.63 0.60 0.33
C TYR A 210 17.20 -0.30 1.44
N GLY A 211 16.46 -1.34 1.85
CA GLY A 211 16.91 -2.28 2.86
C GLY A 211 17.90 -3.32 2.31
N PRO A 212 18.39 -4.23 3.17
CA PRO A 212 19.30 -5.27 2.74
C PRO A 212 18.57 -6.28 1.86
N GLN A 213 19.07 -6.48 0.65
CA GLN A 213 18.49 -7.43 -0.30
C GLN A 213 19.40 -8.64 -0.47
N VAL A 214 18.77 -9.81 -0.62
CA VAL A 214 19.48 -11.03 -1.05
C VAL A 214 19.46 -11.01 -2.57
N VAL A 215 20.54 -10.51 -3.18
CA VAL A 215 20.67 -10.44 -4.64
C VAL A 215 20.94 -11.84 -5.20
N ASP A 216 21.77 -12.62 -4.51
CA ASP A 216 22.10 -14.00 -4.87
C ASP A 216 22.20 -14.92 -3.65
N SER A 217 22.15 -16.23 -3.88
CA SER A 217 22.31 -17.26 -2.83
C SER A 217 23.61 -17.12 -1.99
N LYS A 218 24.57 -16.32 -2.47
CA LYS A 218 25.87 -16.08 -1.81
C LYS A 218 26.17 -14.62 -1.49
N GLU A 219 25.57 -13.66 -2.20
CA GLU A 219 25.86 -12.23 -2.02
C GLU A 219 24.62 -11.50 -1.49
N ARG A 220 24.81 -10.86 -0.34
CA ARG A 220 23.79 -10.02 0.31
C ARG A 220 24.25 -8.57 0.15
N ASP A 221 23.47 -7.76 -0.55
CA ASP A 221 23.67 -6.31 -0.50
C ASP A 221 23.37 -5.89 0.94
N PRO A 222 24.31 -5.27 1.66
CA PRO A 222 24.05 -4.76 3.00
C PRO A 222 22.92 -3.73 3.06
N GLY A 223 22.50 -3.16 1.92
CA GLY A 223 21.50 -2.10 1.82
C GLY A 223 22.01 -0.77 2.37
N TYR A 224 21.20 0.28 2.27
CA TYR A 224 21.53 1.60 2.80
C TYR A 224 21.25 1.72 4.30
N PHE A 225 20.33 0.91 4.82
CA PHE A 225 20.01 0.89 6.23
C PHE A 225 19.60 -0.52 6.68
N ARG A 226 19.65 -0.76 8.00
CA ARG A 226 19.08 -1.97 8.61
C ARG A 226 18.09 -1.56 9.66
N GLY A 227 16.85 -2.04 9.54
CA GLY A 227 15.85 -1.97 10.59
C GLY A 227 15.56 -3.34 11.20
N GLY A 228 14.84 -3.33 12.31
CA GLY A 228 14.30 -4.54 12.91
C GLY A 228 13.26 -4.20 13.98
N MET A 229 12.58 -5.23 14.47
CA MET A 229 11.55 -5.11 15.50
C MET A 229 11.94 -5.91 16.75
N GLY A 230 11.35 -5.57 17.89
CA GLY A 230 11.49 -6.35 19.13
C GLY A 230 12.87 -6.33 19.77
N ALA A 231 13.12 -7.33 20.63
CA ALA A 231 14.34 -7.44 21.43
C ALA A 231 15.60 -7.65 20.57
N GLU A 232 15.47 -8.28 19.40
CA GLU A 232 16.58 -8.53 18.48
C GLU A 232 17.18 -7.23 17.94
N ALA A 233 16.34 -6.27 17.56
CA ALA A 233 16.79 -4.97 17.08
C ALA A 233 17.54 -4.19 18.18
N ILE A 234 17.05 -4.27 19.42
CA ILE A 234 17.70 -3.66 20.59
C ILE A 234 19.04 -4.36 20.88
N GLN A 235 19.11 -5.68 20.78
CA GLN A 235 20.37 -6.41 20.96
C GLN A 235 21.43 -5.96 19.94
N ARG A 236 21.05 -5.78 18.68
CA ARG A 236 21.94 -5.24 17.63
C ARG A 236 22.41 -3.82 17.94
N LEU A 237 21.50 -2.95 18.39
CA LEU A 237 21.84 -1.60 18.81
C LEU A 237 22.81 -1.61 20.00
N LEU A 238 22.61 -2.49 20.98
CA LEU A 238 23.50 -2.62 22.14
C LEU A 238 24.88 -3.16 21.75
N LYS A 239 24.94 -4.09 20.79
CA LYS A 239 26.18 -4.63 20.19
C LYS A 239 27.02 -3.57 19.49
N ALA A 240 26.37 -2.61 18.83
CA ALA A 240 27.03 -1.57 18.05
C ALA A 240 27.53 -0.38 18.90
N ILE A 241 27.26 -0.35 20.22
CA ILE A 241 27.70 0.76 21.08
C ILE A 241 29.14 0.52 21.53
N ASP A 242 30.01 1.45 21.17
CA ASP A 242 31.29 1.65 21.84
C ASP A 242 31.05 2.40 23.16
N LEU A 243 31.34 1.73 24.29
CA LEU A 243 31.14 2.31 25.62
C LEU A 243 32.18 3.38 25.95
N GLU A 244 33.39 3.26 25.43
CA GLU A 244 34.52 4.15 25.72
C GLU A 244 34.34 5.48 24.99
N GLU A 245 34.00 5.41 23.71
CA GLU A 245 33.65 6.59 22.91
C GLU A 245 32.43 7.32 23.52
N LEU A 246 31.36 6.58 23.83
CA LEU A 246 30.16 7.15 24.44
C LEU A 246 30.45 7.78 25.81
N ALA A 247 31.35 7.21 26.61
CA ALA A 247 31.74 7.79 27.89
C ALA A 247 32.42 9.15 27.70
N GLU A 248 33.31 9.29 26.72
CA GLU A 248 33.96 10.57 26.45
C GLU A 248 33.01 11.62 25.89
N GLU A 249 32.12 11.26 24.96
CA GLU A 249 31.06 12.15 24.48
C GLU A 249 30.21 12.69 25.64
N LEU A 250 29.83 11.81 26.57
CA LEU A 250 29.05 12.19 27.74
C LEU A 250 29.85 13.10 28.68
N ARG A 251 31.16 12.86 28.88
CA ARG A 251 32.03 13.72 29.70
C ARG A 251 32.15 15.12 29.10
N VAL A 252 32.29 15.24 27.78
CA VAL A 252 32.29 16.54 27.07
C VAL A 252 30.93 17.22 27.24
N THR A 253 29.83 16.49 26.99
CA THR A 253 28.46 17.01 27.15
C THR A 253 28.17 17.49 28.57
N ILE A 254 28.78 16.88 29.60
CA ILE A 254 28.64 17.31 30.99
C ILE A 254 29.40 18.61 31.27
N ARG A 255 30.57 18.79 30.65
CA ARG A 255 31.37 20.03 30.77
C ARG A 255 30.70 21.21 30.09
N GLU A 256 30.19 21.01 28.87
CA GLU A 256 29.60 22.06 28.04
C GLU A 256 28.11 22.30 28.34
N GLY A 257 27.38 21.23 28.68
CA GLY A 257 25.94 21.27 28.87
C GLY A 257 25.50 21.97 30.15
N LYS A 258 24.34 22.63 30.09
CA LYS A 258 23.69 23.29 31.25
C LYS A 258 22.31 22.69 31.54
N GLY A 259 21.89 22.80 32.79
CA GLY A 259 20.54 22.41 33.26
C GLY A 259 20.21 20.93 33.05
N GLN A 260 19.08 20.66 32.42
CA GLN A 260 18.52 19.31 32.26
C GLN A 260 19.38 18.40 31.36
N LYS A 261 20.02 18.93 30.32
CA LYS A 261 20.90 18.16 29.42
C LYS A 261 22.08 17.56 30.19
N ARG A 262 22.71 18.37 31.04
CA ARG A 262 23.81 17.93 31.91
C ARG A 262 23.36 16.88 32.92
N GLN A 263 22.21 17.07 33.58
CA GLN A 263 21.70 16.07 34.53
C GLN A 263 21.40 14.71 33.88
N LYS A 264 20.83 14.71 32.66
CA LYS A 264 20.60 13.48 31.89
C LYS A 264 21.92 12.80 31.51
N ALA A 265 22.92 13.58 31.08
CA ALA A 265 24.23 13.06 30.73
C ALA A 265 24.94 12.43 31.95
N ILE A 266 24.87 13.05 33.13
CA ILE A 266 25.44 12.48 34.37
C ILE A 266 24.81 11.13 34.71
N LYS A 267 23.48 11.02 34.64
CA LYS A 267 22.78 9.75 34.92
C LYS A 267 23.15 8.65 33.93
N ARG A 268 23.31 8.98 32.65
CA ARG A 268 23.74 8.04 31.61
C ARG A 268 25.20 7.61 31.82
N LEU A 269 26.10 8.55 32.08
CA LEU A 269 27.52 8.28 32.30
C LEU A 269 27.72 7.33 33.48
N LYS A 270 26.95 7.47 34.57
CA LYS A 270 27.01 6.55 35.71
C LYS A 270 26.73 5.09 35.32
N VAL A 271 25.81 4.86 34.38
CA VAL A 271 25.50 3.50 33.89
C VAL A 271 26.60 3.00 32.97
N VAL A 272 27.11 3.84 32.07
CA VAL A 272 28.21 3.50 31.15
C VAL A 272 29.49 3.17 31.92
N ASP A 273 29.90 4.00 32.88
CA ASP A 273 31.06 3.75 33.73
C ASP A 273 30.91 2.45 34.55
N ALA A 274 29.69 2.09 34.96
CA ALA A 274 29.42 0.83 35.65
C ALA A 274 29.62 -0.39 34.73
N PHE A 275 29.24 -0.30 33.44
CA PHE A 275 29.53 -1.35 32.46
C PHE A 275 31.02 -1.47 32.16
N ILE A 276 31.72 -0.35 31.95
CA ILE A 276 33.17 -0.33 31.70
C ILE A 276 33.93 -0.94 32.88
N SER A 277 33.62 -0.52 34.11
CA SER A 277 34.31 -1.00 35.32
C SER A 277 34.01 -2.47 35.66
N SER A 278 32.82 -2.98 35.31
CA SER A 278 32.46 -4.37 35.57
C SER A 278 32.88 -5.35 34.47
N GLY A 279 33.25 -4.86 33.28
CA GLY A 279 33.56 -5.68 32.11
C GLY A 279 32.34 -6.41 31.52
N ASN A 280 31.13 -6.12 32.01
CA ASN A 280 29.90 -6.70 31.49
C ASN A 280 29.53 -6.05 30.16
N LYS A 281 29.01 -6.84 29.22
CA LYS A 281 28.53 -6.31 27.94
C LYS A 281 27.05 -5.92 28.03
N PRO A 282 26.64 -4.76 27.45
CA PRO A 282 25.24 -4.33 27.47
C PRO A 282 24.28 -5.32 26.79
N GLU A 283 24.76 -6.02 25.76
CA GLU A 283 23.99 -7.02 25.01
C GLU A 283 23.47 -8.18 25.87
N TRP A 284 24.10 -8.46 27.01
CA TRP A 284 23.71 -9.54 27.93
C TRP A 284 22.38 -9.29 28.65
N MET A 285 21.83 -8.06 28.56
CA MET A 285 20.49 -7.77 29.03
C MET A 285 19.40 -8.46 28.19
N ILE A 286 19.72 -8.87 26.95
CA ILE A 286 18.83 -9.63 26.08
C ILE A 286 19.23 -11.11 26.16
N LEU A 287 18.28 -11.97 26.54
CA LEU A 287 18.54 -13.38 26.83
C LEU A 287 18.19 -14.27 25.63
N ASP A 288 19.19 -14.93 25.07
CA ASP A 288 18.99 -15.95 24.03
C ASP A 288 18.63 -17.32 24.63
N ALA A 289 19.07 -17.58 25.87
CA ALA A 289 18.80 -18.81 26.61
C ALA A 289 18.33 -18.49 28.04
N ILE A 290 17.18 -19.01 28.43
CA ILE A 290 16.58 -18.79 29.75
C ILE A 290 16.91 -19.98 30.67
N PRO A 291 17.56 -19.75 31.82
CA PRO A 291 17.86 -20.82 32.77
C PRO A 291 16.60 -21.31 33.46
N VAL A 292 16.58 -22.62 33.74
CA VAL A 292 15.45 -23.29 34.39
C VAL A 292 15.88 -23.78 35.77
N ILE A 293 15.18 -23.33 36.81
CA ILE A 293 15.49 -23.68 38.21
C ILE A 293 15.32 -25.21 38.42
N PRO A 294 16.19 -25.86 39.22
CA PRO A 294 16.08 -27.28 39.53
C PRO A 294 14.68 -27.68 40.06
N PRO A 295 14.18 -28.89 39.72
CA PRO A 295 12.86 -29.37 40.13
C PRO A 295 12.59 -29.34 41.65
N GLU A 296 13.62 -29.56 42.46
CA GLU A 296 13.52 -29.59 43.92
C GLU A 296 13.04 -28.25 44.52
N LEU A 297 13.40 -27.13 43.88
CA LEU A 297 12.98 -25.79 44.29
C LEU A 297 11.61 -25.39 43.73
N ARG A 298 11.00 -26.25 42.90
CA ARG A 298 9.67 -26.06 42.28
C ARG A 298 8.80 -27.32 42.43
N PRO A 299 8.57 -27.79 43.67
CA PRO A 299 7.93 -29.07 43.92
C PRO A 299 6.49 -29.10 43.38
N MET A 300 6.09 -30.28 42.94
CA MET A 300 4.72 -30.62 42.60
C MET A 300 4.24 -31.62 43.64
N VAL A 301 3.22 -31.24 44.41
CA VAL A 301 2.72 -32.03 45.53
C VAL A 301 1.44 -32.74 45.10
N GLN A 302 1.40 -34.05 45.25
CA GLN A 302 0.17 -34.81 45.02
C GLN A 302 -0.77 -34.63 46.21
N LEU A 303 -2.03 -34.34 45.93
CA LEU A 303 -3.10 -34.23 46.94
C LEU A 303 -3.96 -35.50 46.94
N ASP A 304 -4.65 -35.74 48.06
CA ASP A 304 -5.63 -36.82 48.16
C ASP A 304 -6.73 -36.64 47.10
N GLY A 305 -7.01 -37.72 46.36
CA GLY A 305 -7.97 -37.71 45.25
C GLY A 305 -7.36 -37.49 43.86
N GLY A 306 -6.05 -37.65 43.68
CA GLY A 306 -5.40 -37.69 42.36
C GLY A 306 -5.17 -36.32 41.71
N ARG A 307 -5.37 -35.23 42.45
CA ARG A 307 -5.04 -33.86 42.02
C ARG A 307 -3.59 -33.55 42.35
N PHE A 308 -3.01 -32.60 41.63
CA PHE A 308 -1.67 -32.10 41.90
C PHE A 308 -1.72 -30.60 42.20
N ALA A 309 -1.02 -30.18 43.25
CA ALA A 309 -0.69 -28.79 43.51
C ALA A 309 0.66 -28.49 42.86
N THR A 310 0.69 -27.49 41.98
CA THR A 310 1.90 -27.04 41.27
C THR A 310 2.28 -25.64 41.72
N SER A 311 3.57 -25.35 41.80
CA SER A 311 4.07 -23.98 41.95
C SER A 311 3.74 -23.11 40.72
N ASP A 312 3.40 -21.84 40.92
CA ASP A 312 3.16 -20.85 39.85
C ASP A 312 4.31 -20.80 38.82
N LEU A 313 5.55 -21.03 39.27
CA LEU A 313 6.73 -21.07 38.39
C LEU A 313 6.62 -22.15 37.32
N ASN A 314 6.05 -23.32 37.65
CA ASN A 314 5.88 -24.40 36.68
C ASN A 314 4.90 -24.01 35.57
N ASP A 315 3.88 -23.21 35.89
CA ASP A 315 2.93 -22.70 34.91
C ASP A 315 3.53 -21.62 34.02
N LEU A 316 4.36 -20.72 34.58
CA LEU A 316 5.11 -19.74 33.80
C LEU A 316 6.10 -20.41 32.84
N TYR A 317 6.89 -21.39 33.32
CA TYR A 317 7.80 -22.15 32.47
C TYR A 317 7.05 -22.91 31.37
N ARG A 318 5.94 -23.56 31.70
CA ARG A 318 5.12 -24.27 30.72
C ARG A 318 4.58 -23.33 29.65
N ARG A 319 4.08 -22.16 30.03
CA ARG A 319 3.62 -21.13 29.08
C ARG A 319 4.75 -20.71 28.15
N LEU A 320 5.90 -20.33 28.71
CA LEU A 320 7.08 -19.90 27.95
C LEU A 320 7.54 -20.97 26.95
N ILE A 321 7.65 -22.23 27.39
CA ILE A 321 8.05 -23.36 26.54
C ILE A 321 7.05 -23.58 25.41
N ASN A 322 5.74 -23.51 25.70
CA ASN A 322 4.70 -23.67 24.70
C ASN A 322 4.74 -22.56 23.63
N ARG A 323 4.97 -21.31 24.05
CA ARG A 323 5.15 -20.17 23.14
C ARG A 323 6.38 -20.33 22.27
N ASN A 324 7.53 -20.69 22.86
CA ASN A 324 8.77 -20.90 22.11
C ASN A 324 8.63 -22.04 21.08
N ASN A 325 8.02 -23.15 21.47
CA ASN A 325 7.76 -24.28 20.56
C ASN A 325 6.75 -23.93 19.45
N ARG A 326 5.78 -23.04 19.72
CA ARG A 326 4.87 -22.52 18.70
C ARG A 326 5.59 -21.59 17.74
N LEU A 327 6.39 -20.65 18.25
CA LEU A 327 7.21 -19.74 17.44
C LEU A 327 8.13 -20.51 16.51
N LYS A 328 8.82 -21.54 17.01
CA LYS A 328 9.69 -22.40 16.19
C LYS A 328 8.93 -23.03 15.02
N ARG A 329 7.75 -23.61 15.28
CA ARG A 329 6.90 -24.19 14.21
C ARG A 329 6.43 -23.14 13.21
N LEU A 330 6.11 -21.93 13.64
CA LEU A 330 5.72 -20.83 12.75
C LEU A 330 6.87 -20.41 11.82
N LEU A 331 8.10 -20.38 12.34
CA LEU A 331 9.29 -20.11 11.53
C LEU A 331 9.57 -21.23 10.52
N ASP A 332 9.43 -22.50 10.93
CA ASP A 332 9.62 -23.66 10.05
C ASP A 332 8.58 -23.70 8.91
N LEU A 333 7.36 -23.22 9.17
CA LEU A 333 6.29 -23.11 8.17
C LEU A 333 6.36 -21.82 7.33
N ALA A 334 7.39 -20.98 7.53
CA ALA A 334 7.52 -19.67 6.90
C ALA A 334 6.22 -18.85 7.00
N ALA A 335 5.59 -18.88 8.18
CA ALA A 335 4.34 -18.16 8.43
C ALA A 335 4.53 -16.64 8.23
N PRO A 336 3.46 -15.90 7.86
CA PRO A 336 3.53 -14.46 7.66
C PRO A 336 4.14 -13.72 8.85
N GLU A 337 4.94 -12.68 8.58
CA GLU A 337 5.70 -11.94 9.59
C GLU A 337 4.81 -11.38 10.71
N ILE A 338 3.59 -10.95 10.41
CA ILE A 338 2.62 -10.44 11.39
C ILE A 338 2.33 -11.48 12.48
N ILE A 339 2.14 -12.76 12.11
CA ILE A 339 1.86 -13.85 13.04
C ILE A 339 3.10 -14.16 13.87
N VAL A 340 4.26 -14.19 13.23
CA VAL A 340 5.56 -14.42 13.89
C VAL A 340 5.86 -13.31 14.90
N ASN A 341 5.64 -12.05 14.55
CA ASN A 341 5.86 -10.89 15.42
C ASN A 341 4.92 -10.90 16.62
N ASN A 342 3.66 -11.29 16.44
CA ASN A 342 2.73 -11.45 17.55
C ASN A 342 3.20 -12.58 18.49
N GLU A 343 3.63 -13.73 17.97
CA GLU A 343 4.13 -14.82 18.82
C GLU A 343 5.44 -14.43 19.53
N LYS A 344 6.34 -13.66 18.90
CA LYS A 344 7.51 -13.07 19.55
C LYS A 344 7.11 -12.14 20.70
N ARG A 345 6.09 -11.31 20.52
CA ARG A 345 5.53 -10.46 21.58
C ARG A 345 4.98 -11.30 22.73
N MET A 346 4.19 -12.32 22.44
CA MET A 346 3.63 -13.23 23.45
C MET A 346 4.68 -14.07 24.19
N LEU A 347 5.86 -14.26 23.59
CA LEU A 347 7.01 -14.91 24.24
C LEU A 347 7.75 -13.94 25.17
N GLN A 348 7.74 -12.65 24.84
CA GLN A 348 8.36 -11.58 25.62
C GLN A 348 7.51 -11.18 26.84
N GLU A 349 6.18 -11.25 26.72
CA GLU A 349 5.19 -11.16 27.81
C GLU A 349 5.23 -12.37 28.75
#